data_AF-A0A1F7RDB2-F1
#
_entry.id   AF-A0A1F7RDB2-F1
#
_cell.length_a   1.000
_cell.length_b   1.000
_cell.length_c   1.000
_cell.angle_alpha   90.00
_cell.angle_beta   90.00
_cell.angle_gamma   90.00
#
_symmetry.space_group_name_H-M   'P 1'
#
loop_
_entity.id
_entity.type
_entity.pdbx_description
1 polymer ?
#
loop_
_entity_poly.entity_id
_entity_poly.type
_entity_poly.pdbx_seq_one_letter_code
_entity_poly.pdbx_strand_id
1 'polypeptide(L)' 'MEKIAKAHNKPVAQIAINWVNQHEGVTTALVGARNPEQVEINAGAGEWELSKKELELIESAYNRIFGKQ' A
#
# COMPACT_ATOMS: atom_id res chain seq x y z
N MET A 1 8.97 0.51 0.73
CA MET A 1 7.90 0.06 -0.20
C MET A 1 8.46 -0.51 -1.51
N GLU A 2 9.47 0.08 -2.16
CA GLU A 2 10.02 -0.45 -3.44
C GLU A 2 10.42 -1.93 -3.42
N LYS A 3 11.00 -2.42 -2.31
CA LYS A 3 11.37 -3.84 -2.17
C LYS A 3 10.14 -4.76 -2.25
N ILE A 4 9.05 -4.36 -1.63
CA ILE A 4 7.76 -5.09 -1.61
C ILE A 4 7.15 -5.06 -3.02
N ALA A 5 7.12 -3.88 -3.64
CA ALA A 5 6.68 -3.70 -5.01
C ALA A 5 7.42 -4.62 -6.01
N LYS A 6 8.75 -4.71 -5.89
CA LYS A 6 9.57 -5.62 -6.71
C LYS A 6 9.27 -7.10 -6.42
N ALA A 7 9.10 -7.49 -5.16
CA ALA A 7 8.81 -8.86 -4.78
C ALA A 7 7.46 -9.36 -5.33
N HIS A 8 6.44 -8.49 -5.34
CA HIS A 8 5.11 -8.81 -5.87
C HIS A 8 4.95 -8.50 -7.37
N ASN A 9 5.96 -7.89 -8.00
CA ASN A 9 5.86 -7.33 -9.35
C ASN A 9 4.64 -6.40 -9.52
N LYS A 10 4.42 -5.51 -8.55
CA LYS A 10 3.30 -4.56 -8.51
C LYS A 10 3.79 -3.12 -8.40
N PRO A 11 3.04 -2.12 -8.91
CA PRO A 11 3.37 -0.71 -8.72
C PRO A 11 3.39 -0.30 -7.26
N VAL A 12 4.33 0.58 -6.87
CA VAL A 12 4.44 1.10 -5.49
C VAL A 12 3.13 1.74 -5.00
N ALA A 13 2.35 2.36 -5.90
CA ALA A 13 1.04 2.92 -5.59
C ALA A 13 0.08 1.88 -4.99
N GLN A 14 0.07 0.65 -5.51
CA GLN A 14 -0.79 -0.42 -4.98
C GLN A 14 -0.39 -0.82 -3.55
N ILE A 15 0.89 -0.73 -3.19
CA ILE A 15 1.36 -1.04 -1.83
C ILE A 15 0.78 -0.02 -0.84
N ALA A 16 0.77 1.27 -1.20
CA ALA A 16 0.19 2.31 -0.36
C ALA A 16 -1.33 2.13 -0.21
N ILE A 17 -2.04 1.82 -1.30
CA ILE A 17 -3.49 1.57 -1.28
C ILE A 17 -3.83 0.35 -0.41
N ASN A 18 -3.11 -0.76 -0.59
CA ASN A 18 -3.31 -1.96 0.22
C ASN A 18 -2.98 -1.74 1.70
N TRP A 19 -1.93 -0.98 2.01
CA TRP A 19 -1.61 -0.66 3.40
C TRP A 19 -2.74 0.12 4.09
N VAL A 20 -3.35 1.08 3.39
CA VAL A 20 -4.52 1.83 3.90
C VAL A 20 -5.73 0.93 4.06
N ASN A 21 -6.07 0.12 3.04
CA ASN A 21 -7.24 -0.76 3.08
C ASN A 21 -7.17 -1.87 4.12
N GLN A 22 -5.97 -2.30 4.51
CA GLN A 22 -5.77 -3.36 5.52
C GLN A 22 -5.66 -2.81 6.95
N HIS A 23 -5.85 -1.50 7.14
CA HIS A 23 -5.90 -0.93 8.48
C HIS A 23 -7.26 -1.18 9.13
N GLU A 24 -7.26 -1.53 10.42
CA GLU A 24 -8.50 -1.73 11.17
C GLU A 24 -9.34 -0.46 11.15
N GLY A 25 -10.64 -0.60 10.85
CA GLY A 25 -11.58 0.51 10.76
C GLY A 25 -11.60 1.24 9.41
N VAL A 26 -10.74 0.88 8.45
CA VAL A 26 -10.79 1.40 7.08
C VAL A 26 -11.60 0.46 6.19
N THR A 27 -12.70 0.95 5.62
CA THR A 27 -13.53 0.16 4.69
C THR A 27 -13.12 0.35 3.24
N THR A 28 -12.63 1.54 2.87
CA THR A 28 -12.19 1.85 1.51
C THR A 28 -11.19 2.99 1.49
N ALA A 29 -10.14 2.86 0.69
CA ALA A 29 -9.24 3.94 0.33
C ALA A 29 -9.85 4.77 -0.81
N LEU A 30 -9.98 6.08 -0.61
CA LEU A 30 -10.36 7.01 -1.67
C LEU A 30 -9.10 7.49 -2.40
N VAL A 31 -8.94 7.10 -3.66
CA VAL A 31 -7.73 7.36 -4.45
C VAL A 31 -8.10 8.11 -5.73
N GLY A 32 -7.51 9.29 -5.93
CA GLY A 32 -7.71 10.08 -7.14
C GLY A 32 -6.98 9.51 -8.35
N ALA A 33 -7.55 9.70 -9.54
CA ALA A 33 -6.94 9.36 -10.83
C ALA A 33 -7.21 10.49 -11.84
N ARG A 34 -6.22 10.80 -12.68
CA ARG A 34 -6.32 11.83 -13.74
C ARG A 34 -6.45 11.23 -15.14
N ASN A 35 -6.25 9.93 -15.28
CA ASN A 35 -6.37 9.20 -16.53
C ASN A 35 -6.83 7.75 -16.27
N PRO A 36 -7.30 7.02 -17.30
CA PRO A 36 -7.79 5.65 -17.15
C PRO A 36 -6.74 4.65 -16.64
N GLU A 37 -5.49 4.75 -17.07
CA GLU A 37 -4.40 3.86 -16.64
C GLU A 37 -4.21 3.90 -15.11
N GLN A 38 -4.30 5.08 -14.50
CA GLN A 38 -4.25 5.22 -13.04
C GLN A 38 -5.44 4.53 -12.34
N VAL A 39 -6.63 4.55 -12.95
CA VAL A 39 -7.79 3.85 -12.40
C VAL A 39 -7.52 2.35 -12.36
N GLU A 40 -7.02 1.78 -13.45
CA GLU A 40 -6.68 0.35 -13.53
C GLU A 40 -5.59 -0.03 -12.51
N ILE A 41 -4.54 0.80 -12.40
CA ILE A 41 -3.48 0.59 -11.39
C ILE A 41 -4.05 0.63 -9.98
N ASN A 42 -4.89 1.62 -9.65
CA ASN A 42 -5.46 1.78 -8.31
C ASN A 42 -6.41 0.62 -7.97
N ALA A 43 -7.30 0.25 -8.90
CA ALA A 43 -8.24 -0.84 -8.71
C ALA A 43 -7.53 -2.19 -8.51
N GLY A 44 -6.45 -2.43 -9.26
CA GLY A 44 -5.65 -3.65 -9.14
C GLY A 44 -4.97 -3.85 -7.79
N ALA A 45 -4.97 -2.85 -6.90
CA ALA A 45 -4.56 -3.04 -5.50
C ALA A 45 -5.47 -4.04 -4.77
N GLY A 46 -6.79 -3.98 -5.01
CA GLY A 46 -7.77 -4.82 -4.33
C GLY A 46 -7.75 -6.31 -4.70
N GLU A 47 -6.95 -6.69 -5.70
CA GLU A 47 -6.80 -8.08 -6.16
C GLU A 47 -5.78 -8.89 -5.34
N TRP A 48 -5.12 -8.26 -4.36
CA TRP A 48 -4.10 -8.91 -3.54
C TRP A 48 -3.90 -8.19 -2.21
N GLU A 49 -3.22 -8.84 -1.27
CA GLU A 49 -3.02 -8.34 0.08
C GLU A 49 -1.53 -8.30 0.45
N LEU A 50 -1.18 -7.39 1.36
CA LEU A 50 0.17 -7.38 1.93
C LEU A 50 0.24 -8.45 3.01
N SER A 51 1.32 -9.21 3.04
CA SER A 51 1.54 -10.14 4.15
C SER A 51 1.73 -9.38 5.48
N LYS A 52 1.44 -10.04 6.60
CA LYS A 52 1.69 -9.49 7.95
C LYS A 52 3.13 -8.97 8.11
N LYS A 53 4.10 -9.73 7.59
CA LYS A 53 5.52 -9.34 7.61
C LYS A 53 5.80 -8.06 6.82
N GLU A 54 5.08 -7.84 5.72
CA GLU A 54 5.22 -6.64 4.90
C GLU A 54 4.56 -5.43 5.57
N LEU A 55 3.41 -5.62 6.22
CA LEU A 55 2.78 -4.60 7.06
C LEU A 55 3.72 -4.18 8.21
N GLU A 56 4.29 -5.15 8.93
CA GLU A 56 5.29 -4.90 10.00
C GLU A 56 6.54 -4.17 9.47
N LEU A 57 7.00 -4.50 8.26
CA LEU A 57 8.13 -3.82 7.64
C LEU A 57 7.82 -2.35 7.34
N ILE A 58 6.61 -2.05 6.87
CA ILE A 58 6.15 -0.69 6.62
C ILE A 58 6.05 0.08 7.95
N GLU A 59 5.43 -0.53 8.96
CA GLU A 59 5.27 0.06 10.30
C GLU A 59 6.62 0.36 10.97
N SER A 60 7.56 -0.59 10.89
CA SER A 60 8.93 -0.40 11.39
C SER A 60 9.65 0.74 10.68
N ALA A 61 9.47 0.85 9.35
CA ALA A 61 10.04 1.94 8.58
C ALA A 61 9.40 3.29 8.93
N TYR A 62 8.08 3.34 9.12
CA TYR A 62 7.35 4.52 9.55
C TYR A 62 7.85 5.01 10.92
N ASN A 63 7.89 4.14 11.93
CA ASN A 63 8.35 4.49 13.27
C ASN A 63 9.81 4.95 13.29
N ARG A 64 10.68 4.34 12.48
CA ARG A 64 12.08 4.79 12.36
C ARG A 64 12.21 6.20 11.76
N ILE A 65 11.32 6.60 10.85
CA ILE A 65 11.39 7.89 10.15
C ILE A 65 10.63 8.98 10.91
N PHE A 66 9.47 8.65 11.47
CA PHE A 66 8.49 9.60 12.01
C PHE A 66 8.13 9.36 13.47
N GLY A 67 8.51 8.23 14.06
CA GLY A 67 8.26 7.95 15.47
C GLY A 67 9.02 8.95 16.34
N LYS A 68 8.29 9.69 17.19
CA LYS A 68 8.91 10.52 18.24
C LYS A 68 9.60 9.59 19.25
N GLN A 69 10.86 9.90 19.58
CA GLN A 69 11.54 9.30 20.73
C GLN A 69 10.80 9.63 22.03
#